data_AF-X0Z515-F1
#
_entry.id   AF-X0Z515-F1
#
_cell.length_a   1.000
_cell.length_b   1.000
_cell.length_c   1.000
_cell.angle_alpha   90.00
_cell.angle_beta   90.00
_cell.angle_gamma   90.00
#
_symmetry.space_group_name_H-M   'P 1'
#
loop_
_entity.id
_entity.type
_entity.pdbx_description
1 polymer ?
#
loop_
_entity_poly.entity_id
_entity_poly.type
_entity_poly.pdbx_seq_one_letter_code
_entity_poly.pdbx_strand_id
1 'polypeptide(L)'
;MRVYISGEVKRPDVYELPVDAILQDAVRAAGGFTEAADEVRLNLALPLSNGMHVHVPNQTEEILVEPAGGESSPRPSATSAIININTAGLTELELLPGIGPSTAQKIIDYRQENGPFSTIDEVQNVSGIGPVKYEQILELITVQ
;
A
#
# COMPACT_ATOMS: atom_id res chain seq x y z
N MET A 1 -14.77 -10.80 -23.70
CA MET A 1 -14.14 -10.63 -22.38
C MET A 1 -14.74 -9.42 -21.69
N ARG A 2 -14.86 -9.41 -20.36
CA ARG A 2 -15.36 -8.28 -19.59
C ARG A 2 -14.21 -7.55 -18.95
N VAL A 3 -14.14 -6.25 -19.15
CA VAL A 3 -13.11 -5.38 -18.57
C VAL A 3 -13.81 -4.24 -17.87
N TYR A 4 -13.45 -3.99 -16.63
CA TYR A 4 -13.95 -2.85 -15.88
C TYR A 4 -13.08 -1.63 -16.13
N ILE A 5 -13.67 -0.54 -16.60
CA ILE A 5 -12.95 0.73 -16.84
C ILE A 5 -13.44 1.76 -15.82
N SER A 6 -12.50 2.39 -15.11
CA SER A 6 -12.80 3.43 -14.12
C SER A 6 -11.84 4.61 -14.25
N GLY A 7 -12.11 5.70 -13.52
CA GLY A 7 -11.28 6.90 -13.51
C GLY A 7 -11.71 7.93 -14.55
N GLU A 8 -10.74 8.60 -15.17
CA GLU A 8 -10.93 9.71 -16.11
C GLU A 8 -11.34 9.26 -17.53
N VAL A 9 -12.45 8.53 -17.61
CA VAL A 9 -13.15 8.17 -18.85
C VAL A 9 -14.57 8.70 -18.84
N LYS A 10 -15.14 8.98 -20.01
CA LYS A 10 -16.49 9.58 -20.08
C LYS A 10 -17.58 8.70 -19.47
N ARG A 11 -17.42 7.38 -19.56
CA ARG A 11 -18.38 6.40 -19.03
C ARG A 11 -17.61 5.26 -18.36
N PRO A 12 -17.34 5.36 -17.05
CA PRO A 12 -16.78 4.26 -16.30
C PRO A 12 -17.85 3.18 -16.10
N ASP A 13 -17.62 2.00 -16.67
CA ASP A 13 -18.53 0.86 -16.58
C ASP A 13 -17.80 -0.44 -16.98
N VAL A 14 -18.51 -1.57 -17.01
CA VAL A 14 -17.96 -2.87 -17.44
C VAL A 14 -18.28 -3.07 -18.91
N TYR A 15 -17.24 -3.19 -19.73
CA TYR A 15 -17.36 -3.34 -21.17
C TYR A 15 -17.05 -4.77 -21.60
N GLU A 16 -17.86 -5.28 -22.54
CA GLU A 16 -17.60 -6.55 -23.19
C GLU A 16 -16.84 -6.34 -24.51
N LEU A 17 -15.58 -6.76 -24.52
CA LEU A 17 -14.60 -6.54 -25.60
C LEU A 17 -14.15 -7.87 -26.23
N PRO A 18 -13.67 -7.88 -27.49
CA PRO A 18 -13.06 -9.07 -28.10
C PRO A 18 -11.78 -9.48 -27.38
N VAL A 19 -11.38 -10.76 -27.47
CA VAL A 19 -10.24 -11.33 -26.73
C VAL A 19 -8.87 -10.74 -27.08
N ASP A 20 -8.74 -10.12 -28.24
CA ASP A 20 -7.54 -9.40 -28.69
C ASP A 20 -7.65 -7.88 -28.48
N ALA A 21 -8.61 -7.42 -27.68
CA ALA A 21 -8.79 -6.00 -27.40
C ALA A 21 -7.63 -5.43 -26.58
N ILE A 22 -7.23 -4.22 -26.92
CA ILE A 22 -6.24 -3.43 -26.20
C ILE A 22 -6.91 -2.32 -25.38
N LEU A 23 -6.14 -1.69 -24.49
CA LEU A 23 -6.57 -0.57 -23.67
C LEU A 23 -7.26 0.53 -24.49
N GLN A 24 -6.75 0.84 -25.68
CA GLN A 24 -7.36 1.82 -26.58
C GLN A 24 -8.81 1.47 -26.95
N ASP A 25 -9.11 0.19 -27.25
CA ASP A 25 -10.46 -0.25 -27.61
C ASP A 25 -11.42 -0.15 -26.42
N ALA A 26 -10.94 -0.48 -25.23
CA ALA A 26 -11.71 -0.31 -24.00
C ALA A 26 -12.05 1.17 -23.72
N VAL A 27 -11.08 2.07 -23.86
CA VAL A 27 -11.32 3.51 -23.66
C VAL A 27 -12.27 4.04 -24.72
N ARG A 28 -12.16 3.59 -25.97
CA ARG A 28 -13.09 3.95 -27.03
C ARG A 28 -14.52 3.48 -26.71
N ALA A 29 -14.67 2.27 -26.17
CA ALA A 29 -15.96 1.76 -25.70
C ALA A 29 -16.53 2.59 -24.53
N ALA A 30 -15.65 3.09 -23.64
CA ALA A 30 -15.98 4.02 -22.56
C ALA A 30 -16.31 5.46 -23.02
N GLY A 31 -16.36 5.72 -24.32
CA GLY A 31 -16.67 7.03 -24.89
C GLY A 31 -15.47 7.98 -24.99
N GLY A 32 -14.26 7.46 -24.77
CA GLY A 32 -13.01 8.22 -24.79
C GLY A 32 -12.59 8.73 -23.41
N PHE A 33 -11.40 9.30 -23.38
CA PHE A 33 -10.85 10.02 -22.24
C PHE A 33 -11.63 11.30 -21.93
N THR A 34 -11.61 11.73 -20.67
CA THR A 34 -12.00 13.09 -20.27
C THR A 34 -10.86 14.07 -20.55
N GLU A 35 -11.13 15.39 -20.50
CA GLU A 35 -10.11 16.42 -20.73
C GLU A 35 -8.99 16.41 -19.67
N ALA A 36 -9.29 15.86 -18.50
CA ALA A 36 -8.35 15.76 -17.42
C ALA A 36 -7.61 14.42 -17.39
N ALA A 37 -7.84 13.51 -18.35
CA ALA A 37 -7.15 12.22 -18.41
C ALA A 37 -5.68 12.36 -18.83
N ASP A 38 -4.81 11.55 -18.25
CA ASP A 38 -3.41 11.45 -18.66
C ASP A 38 -3.19 10.24 -19.57
N GLU A 39 -3.38 10.45 -20.87
CA GLU A 39 -3.18 9.43 -21.90
C GLU A 39 -1.70 9.07 -22.12
N VAL A 40 -0.77 9.96 -21.76
CA VAL A 40 0.68 9.79 -21.98
C VAL A 40 1.23 8.75 -21.02
N ARG A 41 0.65 8.63 -19.82
CA ARG A 41 1.05 7.66 -18.80
C ARG A 41 0.44 6.28 -18.99
N LEU A 42 -0.47 6.10 -19.95
CA LEU A 42 -1.12 4.84 -20.25
C LEU A 42 -0.51 4.16 -21.46
N ASN A 43 -0.23 2.85 -21.35
CA ASN A 43 0.12 2.05 -22.51
C ASN A 43 -1.15 1.68 -23.28
N LEU A 44 -1.53 2.50 -24.26
CA LEU A 44 -2.74 2.29 -25.08
C LEU A 44 -2.74 0.97 -25.86
N ALA A 45 -1.56 0.41 -26.13
CA ALA A 45 -1.38 -0.87 -26.80
C ALA A 45 -1.35 -2.07 -25.83
N LEU A 46 -1.63 -1.86 -24.54
CA LEU A 46 -1.67 -2.92 -23.54
C LEU A 46 -2.81 -3.90 -23.88
N PRO A 47 -2.52 -5.20 -24.11
CA PRO A 47 -3.55 -6.21 -24.32
C PRO A 47 -4.34 -6.42 -23.03
N LEU A 48 -5.66 -6.50 -23.16
CA LEU A 48 -6.57 -6.69 -22.04
C LEU A 48 -6.84 -8.18 -21.80
N SER A 49 -7.27 -8.50 -20.58
CA SER A 49 -7.68 -9.85 -20.21
C SER A 49 -9.06 -9.85 -19.58
N ASN A 50 -9.75 -10.98 -19.65
CA ASN A 50 -11.06 -11.13 -19.03
C ASN A 50 -10.99 -10.96 -17.51
N GLY A 51 -11.83 -10.09 -16.95
CA GLY A 51 -11.83 -9.73 -15.53
C GLY A 51 -10.79 -8.68 -15.16
N MET A 52 -10.09 -8.08 -16.13
CA MET A 52 -9.13 -7.01 -15.88
C MET A 52 -9.85 -5.73 -15.48
N HIS A 53 -9.26 -5.01 -14.53
CA HIS A 53 -9.66 -3.65 -14.16
C HIS A 53 -8.61 -2.68 -14.66
N VAL A 54 -9.05 -1.68 -15.41
CA VAL A 54 -8.23 -0.59 -15.90
C VAL A 54 -8.71 0.70 -15.24
N HIS A 55 -7.80 1.36 -14.54
CA HIS A 55 -8.01 2.71 -14.01
C HIS A 55 -7.31 3.73 -14.91
N VAL A 56 -8.06 4.73 -15.38
CA VAL A 56 -7.53 5.86 -16.14
C VAL A 56 -7.23 7.01 -15.18
N PRO A 57 -5.96 7.44 -15.10
CA PRO A 57 -5.55 8.52 -14.22
C PRO A 57 -5.90 9.90 -14.75
N ASN A 58 -6.05 10.86 -13.83
CA ASN A 58 -6.07 12.28 -14.15
C ASN A 58 -4.63 12.84 -14.32
N GLN A 59 -4.45 13.89 -15.13
CA GLN A 59 -3.19 14.64 -15.29
C GLN A 59 -2.68 15.22 -13.97
N THR A 60 -3.58 15.44 -13.01
CA THR A 60 -3.26 15.96 -11.67
C THR A 60 -3.28 14.87 -10.59
N GLU A 61 -3.76 13.67 -10.92
CA GLU A 61 -3.69 12.54 -10.01
C GLU A 61 -2.31 11.89 -10.12
N GLU A 62 -1.57 11.97 -9.02
CA GLU A 62 -0.50 11.02 -8.74
C GLU A 62 -1.13 9.63 -8.72
N ILE A 63 -1.01 8.93 -9.84
CA ILE A 63 -1.26 7.49 -9.87
C ILE A 63 -0.25 6.88 -8.91
N LEU A 64 -0.75 6.45 -7.75
CA LEU A 64 -0.25 5.25 -7.11
C LEU A 64 -0.48 4.12 -8.10
N VAL A 65 0.44 3.97 -9.04
CA VAL A 65 0.62 2.72 -9.76
C VAL A 65 0.91 1.70 -8.69
N GLU A 66 -0.08 0.89 -8.35
CA GLU A 66 0.18 -0.42 -7.76
C GLU A 66 0.52 -1.34 -8.95
N PRO A 67 1.81 -1.57 -9.27
CA PRO A 67 2.14 -2.76 -10.02
C PRO A 67 1.71 -3.94 -9.15
N ALA A 68 0.96 -4.87 -9.74
CA ALA A 68 0.87 -6.21 -9.20
C ALA A 68 2.30 -6.77 -9.10
N GLY A 69 2.84 -6.77 -7.87
CA GLY A 69 4.15 -7.29 -7.52
C GLY A 69 5.27 -6.25 -7.50
N GLY A 70 5.78 -5.95 -6.31
CA GLY A 70 7.07 -5.28 -6.13
C GLY A 70 7.06 -4.18 -5.08
N GLU A 71 7.38 -4.59 -3.86
CA GLU A 71 7.90 -3.79 -2.74
C GLU A 71 8.52 -2.43 -3.13
N SER A 72 8.01 -1.33 -2.57
CA SER A 72 8.82 -0.33 -1.82
C SER A 72 8.02 0.94 -1.47
N SER A 73 7.98 1.22 -0.16
CA SER A 73 7.66 2.49 0.52
C SER A 73 6.21 2.97 0.57
N PRO A 74 5.49 2.73 1.69
CA PRO A 74 4.31 3.50 2.04
C PRO A 74 4.71 4.78 2.80
N ARG A 75 4.11 5.92 2.43
CA ARG A 75 3.85 7.04 3.35
C ARG A 75 2.33 7.21 3.46
N PRO A 76 1.85 7.67 4.62
CA PRO A 76 0.93 6.89 5.43
C PRO A 76 -0.49 7.30 5.11
N SER A 77 -1.25 6.36 4.55
CA SER A 77 -2.69 6.36 4.76
C SER A 77 -2.91 5.90 6.20
N ALA A 78 -3.61 6.69 7.00
CA ALA A 78 -3.95 6.42 8.38
C ALA A 78 -4.99 5.28 8.48
N THR A 79 -4.59 4.09 8.05
CA THR A 79 -5.14 2.84 8.54
C THR A 79 -4.07 2.29 9.45
N SER A 80 -4.37 2.18 10.73
CA SER A 80 -3.54 1.63 11.79
C SER A 80 -3.00 0.25 11.36
N ALA A 81 -1.87 0.24 10.65
CA ALA A 81 -1.13 -0.97 10.37
C ALA A 81 -0.48 -1.33 11.70
N ILE A 82 -1.19 -2.13 12.48
CA ILE A 82 -0.73 -2.55 13.79
C ILE A 82 0.56 -3.36 13.56
N ILE A 83 1.70 -2.80 13.96
CA ILE A 83 3.02 -3.36 13.76
C ILE A 83 3.22 -4.50 14.76
N ASN A 84 3.46 -5.71 14.25
CA ASN A 84 3.72 -6.84 15.11
C ASN A 84 5.18 -6.81 15.59
N ILE A 85 5.43 -6.57 16.87
CA ILE A 85 6.80 -6.42 17.42
C ILE A 85 7.63 -7.72 17.38
N ASN A 86 6.99 -8.88 17.24
CA ASN A 86 7.67 -10.17 17.09
C ASN A 86 8.18 -10.40 15.67
N THR A 87 7.47 -9.89 14.66
CA THR A 87 7.82 -10.11 13.25
C THR A 87 8.39 -8.87 12.56
N ALA A 88 8.15 -7.68 13.12
CA ALA A 88 8.53 -6.41 12.51
C ALA A 88 10.04 -6.32 12.30
N GLY A 89 10.42 -5.80 11.13
CA GLY A 89 11.79 -5.41 10.82
C GLY A 89 12.20 -4.10 11.48
N LEU A 90 13.49 -3.77 11.39
CA LEU A 90 14.03 -2.53 11.96
C LEU A 90 13.30 -1.31 11.38
N THR A 91 13.10 -1.30 10.06
CA THR A 91 12.41 -0.20 9.37
C THR A 91 10.96 -0.05 9.80
N GLU A 92 10.21 -1.15 9.99
CA GLU A 92 8.84 -1.11 10.50
C GLU A 92 8.75 -0.55 11.92
N LEU A 93 9.67 -0.95 12.80
CA LEU A 93 9.73 -0.42 14.16
C LEU A 93 10.06 1.08 14.17
N GLU A 94 10.86 1.56 13.22
CA GLU A 94 11.15 2.99 13.05
C GLU A 94 9.94 3.83 12.55
N LEU A 95 8.91 3.20 11.97
CA LEU A 95 7.67 3.90 11.64
C LEU A 95 6.88 4.31 12.90
N LEU A 96 7.18 3.72 14.06
CA LEU A 96 6.49 4.01 15.29
C LEU A 96 6.90 5.39 15.87
N PRO A 97 5.93 6.19 16.33
CA PRO A 97 6.21 7.51 16.89
C PRO A 97 7.11 7.40 18.13
N GLY A 98 8.26 8.07 18.08
CA GLY A 98 9.23 8.08 19.18
C GLY A 98 10.16 6.87 19.24
N ILE A 99 10.09 5.96 18.26
CA ILE A 99 11.04 4.85 18.08
C ILE A 99 12.02 5.22 16.99
N GLY A 100 13.28 5.47 17.38
CA GLY A 100 14.38 5.65 16.44
C GLY A 100 15.15 4.36 16.18
N PRO A 101 16.14 4.38 15.26
CA PRO A 101 16.94 3.22 14.87
C PRO A 101 17.57 2.50 16.08
N SER A 102 18.10 3.26 17.04
CA SER A 102 18.69 2.68 18.25
C SER A 102 17.69 1.96 19.14
N THR A 103 16.42 2.37 19.14
CA THR A 103 15.37 1.74 19.94
C THR A 103 14.79 0.54 19.21
N ALA A 104 14.53 0.69 17.90
CA ALA A 104 14.11 -0.40 17.03
C ALA A 104 15.09 -1.59 17.08
N GLN A 105 16.40 -1.33 16.99
CA GLN A 105 17.40 -2.39 17.07
C GLN A 105 17.37 -3.11 18.43
N LYS A 106 17.14 -2.40 19.55
CA LYS A 106 17.05 -3.00 20.88
C LYS A 106 15.80 -3.87 21.06
N ILE A 107 14.70 -3.55 20.39
CA ILE A 107 13.49 -4.40 20.39
C ILE A 107 13.82 -5.75 19.73
N ILE A 108 14.55 -5.72 18.61
CA ILE A 108 15.00 -6.92 17.89
C ILE A 108 15.99 -7.73 18.74
N ASP A 109 16.96 -7.06 19.36
CA ASP A 109 17.95 -7.68 20.24
C ASP A 109 17.27 -8.34 21.45
N TYR A 110 16.35 -7.63 22.10
CA TYR A 110 15.59 -8.13 23.24
C TYR A 110 14.82 -9.40 22.90
N ARG A 111 14.12 -9.45 21.75
CA ARG A 111 13.39 -10.66 21.35
C ARG A 111 14.30 -11.81 20.93
N GLN A 112 15.52 -11.54 20.49
CA GLN A 112 16.52 -12.57 20.19
C GLN A 112 17.13 -13.17 21.46
N GLU A 113 17.35 -12.35 22.49
CA GLU A 113 17.94 -12.80 23.76
C GLU A 113 16.91 -13.39 24.73
N ASN A 114 15.73 -12.77 24.86
CA ASN A 114 14.70 -13.14 25.83
C ASN A 114 13.57 -14.00 25.22
N GLY A 115 13.51 -14.07 23.89
CA GLY A 115 12.42 -14.71 23.16
C GLY A 115 11.32 -13.72 22.73
N PRO A 116 10.31 -14.18 21.97
CA PRO A 116 9.25 -13.33 21.48
C PRO A 116 8.45 -12.67 22.63
N PHE A 117 8.02 -11.44 22.42
CA PHE A 117 7.14 -10.71 23.33
C PHE A 117 5.79 -11.43 23.41
N SER A 118 5.39 -11.80 24.63
CA SER A 118 4.08 -12.40 24.92
C SER A 118 3.00 -11.34 25.09
N THR A 119 3.38 -10.14 25.54
CA THR A 119 2.46 -9.01 25.68
C THR A 119 3.09 -7.73 25.14
N ILE A 120 2.26 -6.78 24.70
CA ILE A 120 2.74 -5.45 24.28
C ILE A 120 3.44 -4.70 25.41
N ASP A 121 3.12 -4.99 26.68
CA ASP A 121 3.72 -4.35 27.86
C ASP A 121 5.21 -4.70 28.01
N GLU A 122 5.61 -5.88 27.56
CA GLU A 122 7.02 -6.31 27.66
C GLU A 122 7.97 -5.43 26.86
N VAL A 123 7.46 -4.70 25.85
CA VAL A 123 8.24 -3.72 25.10
C VAL A 123 8.78 -2.60 26.01
N GLN A 124 8.14 -2.32 27.16
CA GLN A 124 8.63 -1.37 28.16
C GLN A 124 9.92 -1.82 28.85
N ASN A 125 10.23 -3.12 28.85
CA ASN A 125 11.51 -3.64 29.36
C ASN A 125 12.68 -3.30 28.42
N VAL A 126 12.40 -2.88 27.18
CA VAL A 126 13.42 -2.49 26.22
C VAL A 126 14.01 -1.13 26.58
N SER A 127 15.32 -1.10 26.77
CA SER A 127 16.07 0.10 27.15
C SER A 127 15.94 1.24 26.11
N GLY A 128 15.07 2.21 26.37
CA GLY A 128 14.84 3.36 25.49
C GLY A 128 13.36 3.60 25.16
N ILE A 129 12.50 2.65 25.51
CA ILE A 129 11.05 2.80 25.50
C ILE A 129 10.63 3.21 26.91
N GLY A 130 10.30 4.47 27.07
CA GLY A 130 9.68 4.98 28.30
C GLY A 130 8.15 4.94 28.20
N PRO A 131 7.44 5.22 29.30
CA PRO A 131 5.97 5.19 29.34
C PRO A 131 5.34 6.10 28.27
N VAL A 132 5.91 7.28 28.06
CA VAL A 132 5.47 8.23 27.03
C VAL A 132 5.51 7.63 25.63
N LYS A 133 6.56 6.87 25.29
CA LYS A 133 6.70 6.24 23.98
C LYS A 133 5.79 5.02 23.88
N TYR A 134 5.70 4.24 24.95
CA TYR A 134 4.82 3.08 25.04
C TYR A 134 3.36 3.46 24.78
N GLU A 135 2.84 4.51 25.41
CA GLU A 135 1.47 4.99 25.20
C GLU A 135 1.23 5.43 23.75
N GLN A 136 2.23 6.04 23.10
CA GLN A 136 2.14 6.48 21.70
C GLN A 136 2.12 5.32 20.71
N ILE A 137 2.76 4.19 21.04
CA ILE A 137 2.86 3.02 20.17
C ILE A 137 1.84 1.94 20.50
N LEU A 138 1.21 1.96 21.69
CA LEU A 138 0.30 0.90 22.14
C LEU A 138 -0.88 0.67 21.17
N GLU A 139 -1.41 1.73 20.56
CA GLU A 139 -2.49 1.62 19.55
C GLU A 139 -1.98 1.23 18.16
N LEU A 140 -0.65 1.14 18.00
CA LEU A 140 0.06 0.91 16.74
C LEU A 140 0.88 -0.38 16.76
N ILE A 141 0.92 -1.13 17.87
CA ILE A 141 1.67 -2.39 17.99
C ILE A 141 0.80 -3.56 18.42
N THR A 142 1.20 -4.77 18.01
CA THR A 142 0.57 -6.03 18.44
C THR A 142 1.61 -7.10 18.70
N VAL A 143 1.20 -8.14 19.41
CA VAL A 143 1.90 -9.41 19.57
C VAL A 143 0.98 -10.52 19.05
N GLN A 144 1.50 -11.40 18.20
CA GLN A 144 0.81 -12.59 17.69
C GLN A 144 1.69 -13.81 17.91
#